data_AF-A0A1H3IIX1-F1
#
_entry.id   AF-A0A1H3IIX1-F1
#
_cell.length_a   1.000
_cell.length_b   1.000
_cell.length_c   1.000
_cell.angle_alpha   90.00
_cell.angle_beta   90.00
_cell.angle_gamma   90.00
#
_symmetry.space_group_name_H-M   'P 1'
#
loop_
_entity.id
_entity.type
_entity.pdbx_description
1 polymer ?
#
loop_
_entity_poly.entity_id
_entity_poly.type
_entity_poly.pdbx_seq_one_letter_code
_entity_poly.pdbx_strand_id
1 'polypeptide(L)'
;MALSDLVIPSRPITITQASADKPEVTIDVFGLNTEDFIYLVDGYRDALGAIFLRNVKESLADPDVSKEILMSFPGFAAACVACACKQRNAEDYVRNLPFPIQLELLATVFTLTFPEGLKKSLEKLLPTILPLLKK
;
A
#
# COMPACT_ATOMS: atom_id res chain seq x y z
N MET A 1 -16.25 -4.76 19.60
CA MET A 1 -15.94 -4.88 18.16
C MET A 1 -17.17 -4.46 17.41
N ALA A 2 -17.10 -3.36 16.68
CA ALA A 2 -18.20 -2.87 15.86
C ALA A 2 -18.12 -3.49 14.46
N LEU A 3 -19.25 -3.59 13.74
CA LEU A 3 -19.27 -4.06 12.34
C LEU A 3 -18.37 -3.23 11.41
N SER A 4 -18.06 -1.98 11.79
CA SER A 4 -17.07 -1.13 11.12
C SER A 4 -15.63 -1.65 11.21
N ASP A 5 -15.31 -2.47 12.22
CA ASP A 5 -13.99 -3.12 12.36
C ASP A 5 -13.81 -4.29 11.35
N LEU A 6 -14.90 -4.72 10.69
CA LEU A 6 -14.90 -5.78 9.67
C LEU A 6 -14.89 -5.23 8.23
N VAL A 7 -15.16 -3.93 8.04
CA VAL A 7 -15.20 -3.32 6.70
C VAL A 7 -13.84 -2.76 6.37
N ILE A 8 -13.16 -3.38 5.42
CA ILE A 8 -11.91 -2.85 4.88
C ILE A 8 -12.26 -1.57 4.09
N PRO A 9 -11.68 -0.41 4.44
CA PRO A 9 -11.96 0.83 3.73
C PRO A 9 -11.53 0.71 2.28
N SER A 10 -12.35 1.22 1.36
CA SER A 10 -12.09 1.14 -0.07
C SER A 10 -12.38 2.46 -0.78
N ARG A 11 -11.75 2.64 -1.94
CA ARG A 11 -11.96 3.76 -2.83
C ARG A 11 -11.81 3.30 -4.29
N PRO A 12 -12.79 3.60 -5.17
CA PRO A 12 -12.61 3.40 -6.60
C PRO A 12 -11.65 4.46 -7.16
N ILE A 13 -10.69 4.03 -7.97
CA ILE A 13 -9.81 4.90 -8.76
C ILE A 13 -10.08 4.65 -10.24
N THR A 14 -10.35 5.71 -10.98
CA THR A 14 -10.53 5.65 -12.43
C THR A 14 -9.21 5.99 -13.11
N ILE A 15 -8.66 5.02 -13.84
CA ILE A 15 -7.44 5.18 -14.63
C ILE A 15 -7.84 5.47 -16.06
N THR A 16 -7.44 6.63 -16.57
CA THR A 16 -7.59 6.97 -17.99
C THR A 16 -6.51 6.26 -18.80
N GLN A 17 -6.92 5.44 -19.76
CA GLN A 17 -6.03 4.69 -20.64
C GLN A 17 -5.99 5.34 -22.02
N ALA A 18 -4.84 5.25 -22.70
CA ALA A 18 -4.69 5.70 -24.08
C ALA A 18 -5.33 4.76 -25.12
N SER A 19 -6.24 3.87 -24.69
CA SER A 19 -6.92 2.90 -25.55
C SER A 19 -8.27 3.45 -26.01
N ALA A 20 -8.53 3.43 -27.32
CA ALA A 20 -9.78 3.93 -27.90
C ALA A 20 -11.01 3.09 -27.50
N ASP A 21 -10.83 1.79 -27.24
CA ASP A 21 -11.93 0.85 -26.92
C ASP A 21 -12.29 0.82 -25.42
N LYS A 22 -11.36 1.23 -24.56
CA LYS A 22 -11.55 1.37 -23.10
C LYS A 22 -10.79 2.58 -22.61
N PRO A 23 -11.37 3.79 -22.73
CA PRO A 23 -10.69 5.02 -22.36
C PRO A 23 -10.52 5.16 -20.85
N GLU A 24 -11.34 4.46 -20.06
CA GLU A 24 -11.32 4.51 -18.60
C GLU A 24 -11.53 3.13 -18.00
N VAL A 25 -10.75 2.82 -16.97
CA VAL A 25 -10.89 1.60 -16.17
C VAL A 25 -10.97 2.01 -14.71
N THR A 26 -12.07 1.64 -14.04
CA THR A 26 -12.23 1.83 -12.60
C THR A 26 -11.74 0.59 -11.86
N ILE A 27 -10.86 0.79 -10.88
CA ILE A 27 -10.31 -0.25 -10.02
C ILE A 27 -10.68 0.09 -8.57
N ASP A 28 -11.23 -0.89 -7.85
CA ASP A 28 -11.45 -0.77 -6.42
C ASP A 28 -10.15 -1.02 -5.66
N VAL A 29 -9.70 0.00 -4.94
CA VAL A 29 -8.50 -0.06 -4.08
C VAL A 29 -8.96 -0.17 -2.64
N PHE A 30 -8.39 -1.10 -1.89
CA PHE A 30 -8.71 -1.34 -0.49
C PHE A 30 -7.53 -1.03 0.43
N GLY A 31 -7.81 -0.73 1.69
CA GLY A 31 -6.78 -0.75 2.74
C GLY A 31 -6.21 -2.15 2.93
N LEU A 32 -4.94 -2.24 3.35
CA LEU A 32 -4.28 -3.50 3.65
C LEU A 32 -4.84 -4.09 4.95
N ASN A 33 -5.15 -5.38 4.93
CA ASN A 33 -5.56 -6.12 6.13
C ASN A 33 -4.38 -6.89 6.73
N THR A 34 -4.61 -7.58 7.86
CA THR A 34 -3.58 -8.37 8.54
C THR A 34 -2.94 -9.45 7.66
N GLU A 35 -3.72 -10.13 6.82
CA GLU A 35 -3.17 -11.16 5.92
C GLU A 35 -2.25 -10.56 4.86
N ASP A 36 -2.61 -9.39 4.35
CA ASP A 36 -1.78 -8.64 3.41
C ASP A 36 -0.47 -8.21 4.08
N PHE A 37 -0.51 -7.78 5.34
CA PHE A 37 0.72 -7.49 6.11
C PHE A 37 1.59 -8.72 6.34
N ILE A 38 1.00 -9.89 6.62
CA ILE A 38 1.77 -11.14 6.78
C ILE A 38 2.48 -11.47 5.46
N TYR A 39 1.76 -11.43 4.34
CA TYR A 39 2.34 -11.64 3.00
C TYR A 39 3.50 -10.68 2.73
N LEU A 40 3.31 -9.40 3.01
CA LEU A 40 4.34 -8.38 2.81
C LEU A 40 5.55 -8.57 3.74
N VAL A 41 5.35 -9.01 4.97
CA VAL A 41 6.46 -9.34 5.89
C VAL A 41 7.27 -10.51 5.37
N ASP A 42 6.60 -11.56 4.87
CA ASP A 42 7.28 -12.77 4.40
C ASP A 42 8.08 -12.52 3.11
N GLY A 43 7.56 -11.69 2.19
CA GLY A 43 8.20 -11.41 0.90
C GLY A 43 9.09 -10.17 0.86
N TYR A 44 8.81 -9.16 1.70
CA TYR A 44 9.38 -7.81 1.57
C TYR A 44 9.85 -7.23 2.90
N ARG A 45 10.29 -8.10 3.82
CA ARG A 45 10.68 -7.72 5.17
C ARG A 45 11.65 -6.55 5.26
N ASP A 46 12.69 -6.54 4.44
CA ASP A 46 13.74 -5.52 4.49
C ASP A 46 13.21 -4.15 4.06
N ALA A 47 12.33 -4.14 3.05
CA ALA A 47 11.64 -2.92 2.61
C ALA A 47 10.71 -2.42 3.72
N LEU A 48 9.92 -3.33 4.31
CA LEU A 48 9.09 -3.04 5.48
C LEU A 48 9.93 -2.41 6.59
N GLY A 49 10.99 -3.08 7.02
CA GLY A 49 11.88 -2.60 8.08
C GLY A 49 12.47 -1.24 7.76
N ALA A 50 12.95 -1.02 6.54
CA ALA A 50 13.52 0.26 6.13
C ALA A 50 12.49 1.39 6.12
N ILE A 51 11.31 1.16 5.56
CA ILE A 51 10.21 2.13 5.51
C ILE A 51 9.73 2.44 6.92
N PHE A 52 9.50 1.40 7.72
CA PHE A 52 9.02 1.56 9.07
C PHE A 52 10.04 2.25 9.95
N LEU A 53 11.33 1.91 9.89
CA LEU A 53 12.37 2.54 10.72
C LEU A 53 12.72 3.98 10.27
N ARG A 54 12.68 4.27 8.97
CA ARG A 54 12.97 5.62 8.44
C ARG A 54 11.79 6.57 8.59
N ASN A 55 10.58 6.10 8.33
CA ASN A 55 9.40 6.96 8.18
C ASN A 55 8.53 7.07 9.45
N VAL A 56 8.94 6.52 10.61
CA VAL A 56 8.24 6.75 11.90
C VAL A 56 8.06 8.25 12.20
N LYS A 57 8.93 9.10 11.63
CA LYS A 57 8.92 10.54 11.87
C LYS A 57 8.03 11.33 10.90
N GLU A 58 7.58 10.74 9.78
CA GLU A 58 6.90 11.43 8.68
C GLU A 58 5.52 10.82 8.38
N SER A 59 4.65 11.59 7.71
CA SER A 59 3.31 11.14 7.34
C SER A 59 3.35 10.44 5.98
N LEU A 60 3.07 9.13 5.90
CA LEU A 60 2.99 8.43 4.59
C LEU A 60 1.87 8.91 3.66
N ALA A 61 0.89 9.65 4.18
CA ALA A 61 -0.13 10.28 3.35
C ALA A 61 0.46 11.42 2.49
N ASP A 62 1.70 11.83 2.77
CA ASP A 62 2.44 12.74 1.93
C ASP A 62 2.82 12.03 0.60
N PRO A 63 2.41 12.58 -0.55
CA PRO A 63 2.81 12.08 -1.87
C PRO A 63 4.32 11.91 -2.03
N ASP A 64 5.13 12.74 -1.35
CA ASP A 64 6.59 12.65 -1.42
C ASP A 64 7.12 11.37 -0.77
N VAL A 65 6.49 10.89 0.30
CA VAL A 65 6.89 9.63 0.94
C VAL A 65 6.44 8.43 0.12
N SER A 66 5.24 8.49 -0.48
CA SER A 66 4.79 7.46 -1.43
C SER A 66 5.74 7.37 -2.63
N LYS A 67 6.22 8.51 -3.12
CA LYS A 67 7.22 8.60 -4.19
C LYS A 67 8.57 8.03 -3.76
N GLU A 68 9.05 8.36 -2.56
CA GLU A 68 10.30 7.80 -2.03
C GLU A 68 10.24 6.28 -1.90
N ILE A 69 9.14 5.74 -1.36
CA ILE A 69 8.91 4.30 -1.24
C ILE A 69 8.89 3.64 -2.61
N LEU A 70 8.16 4.22 -3.57
CA LEU A 70 8.07 3.70 -4.93
C LEU A 70 9.43 3.67 -5.62
N MET A 71 10.27 4.70 -5.41
CA MET A 71 11.61 4.77 -5.98
C MET A 71 12.61 3.83 -5.28
N SER A 72 12.52 3.69 -3.96
CA SER A 72 13.48 2.92 -3.15
C SER A 72 13.14 1.43 -3.11
N PHE A 73 11.85 1.09 -3.14
CA PHE A 73 11.34 -0.27 -2.99
C PHE A 73 10.19 -0.55 -3.98
N PRO A 74 10.45 -0.49 -5.31
CA PRO A 74 9.40 -0.64 -6.32
C PRO A 74 8.66 -1.99 -6.25
N GLY A 75 9.35 -3.08 -5.86
CA GLY A 75 8.72 -4.38 -5.64
C GLY A 75 7.71 -4.37 -4.49
N PHE A 76 8.11 -3.79 -3.35
CA PHE A 76 7.22 -3.64 -2.20
C PHE A 76 6.02 -2.74 -2.50
N ALA A 77 6.24 -1.62 -3.20
CA ALA A 77 5.18 -0.72 -3.62
C ALA A 77 4.15 -1.43 -4.52
N ALA A 78 4.62 -2.21 -5.50
CA ALA A 78 3.76 -3.00 -6.35
C ALA A 78 3.00 -4.09 -5.58
N ALA A 79 3.65 -4.76 -4.64
CA ALA A 79 3.02 -5.75 -3.76
C ALA A 79 1.93 -5.13 -2.88
N CYS A 80 2.14 -3.93 -2.34
CA CYS A 80 1.12 -3.18 -1.60
C CYS A 80 -0.12 -2.92 -2.46
N VAL A 81 0.08 -2.41 -3.67
CA VAL A 81 -1.02 -2.13 -4.60
C VAL A 81 -1.71 -3.42 -5.05
N ALA A 82 -0.98 -4.47 -5.36
CA ALA A 82 -1.54 -5.77 -5.75
C ALA A 82 -2.41 -6.38 -4.64
N CYS A 83 -1.95 -6.33 -3.39
CA CYS A 83 -2.73 -6.76 -2.22
C CYS A 83 -3.98 -5.90 -2.04
N ALA A 84 -3.83 -4.58 -2.13
CA ALA A 84 -4.92 -3.63 -2.00
C ALA A 84 -6.00 -3.79 -3.08
N CYS A 85 -5.63 -4.17 -4.31
CA CYS A 85 -6.56 -4.44 -5.39
C CYS A 85 -7.11 -5.88 -5.37
N LYS A 86 -6.84 -6.66 -4.31
CA LYS A 86 -7.22 -8.07 -4.16
C LYS A 86 -6.74 -8.98 -5.31
N GLN A 87 -5.62 -8.60 -5.93
CA GLN A 87 -4.98 -9.35 -7.02
C GLN A 87 -3.48 -9.49 -6.74
N ARG A 88 -3.11 -10.35 -5.79
CA ARG A 88 -1.71 -10.55 -5.36
C ARG A 88 -0.75 -10.94 -6.50
N ASN A 89 -1.25 -11.56 -7.56
CA ASN A 89 -0.44 -11.95 -8.72
C ASN A 89 -0.21 -10.81 -9.73
N ALA A 90 -0.77 -9.62 -9.49
CA ALA A 90 -0.69 -8.48 -10.42
C ALA A 90 0.52 -7.58 -10.18
N GLU A 91 1.47 -7.96 -9.31
CA GLU A 91 2.66 -7.14 -8.99
C GLU A 91 3.43 -6.73 -10.24
N ASP A 92 3.67 -7.67 -11.16
CA ASP A 92 4.33 -7.40 -12.44
C ASP A 92 3.57 -6.41 -13.30
N TYR A 93 2.25 -6.50 -13.31
CA TYR A 93 1.42 -5.56 -14.04
C TYR A 93 1.52 -4.16 -13.42
N VAL A 94 1.44 -4.05 -12.09
CA VAL A 94 1.55 -2.76 -11.39
C VAL A 94 2.90 -2.10 -11.66
N ARG A 95 4.00 -2.85 -11.63
CA ARG A 95 5.35 -2.31 -11.93
C ARG A 95 5.49 -1.74 -13.34
N ASN A 96 4.67 -2.21 -14.28
CA ASN A 96 4.68 -1.77 -15.67
C ASN A 96 3.67 -0.65 -15.95
N LEU A 97 2.89 -0.22 -14.97
CA LEU A 97 1.99 0.93 -15.12
C LEU A 97 2.80 2.24 -15.26
N PRO A 98 2.23 3.29 -15.86
CA PRO A 98 2.85 4.61 -15.83
C PRO A 98 3.09 5.08 -14.39
N PHE A 99 4.25 5.70 -14.15
CA PHE A 99 4.67 6.15 -12.81
C PHE A 99 3.60 6.99 -12.06
N PRO A 100 2.89 7.94 -12.69
CA PRO A 100 1.85 8.70 -12.00
C PRO A 100 0.73 7.82 -11.45
N ILE A 101 0.35 6.77 -12.19
CA ILE A 101 -0.70 5.82 -11.78
C ILE A 101 -0.20 4.95 -10.62
N GLN A 102 1.05 4.48 -10.68
CA GLN A 102 1.64 3.71 -9.57
C GLN A 102 1.64 4.54 -8.28
N LEU A 103 2.01 5.82 -8.37
CA LEU A 103 2.06 6.73 -7.23
C LEU A 103 0.65 6.99 -6.66
N GLU A 104 -0.34 7.26 -7.51
CA GLU A 104 -1.73 7.50 -7.09
C GLU A 104 -2.33 6.28 -6.41
N LEU A 105 -2.12 5.09 -6.98
CA LEU A 105 -2.56 3.83 -6.39
C LEU A 105 -1.93 3.64 -5.01
N LEU A 106 -0.60 3.75 -4.92
CA LEU A 106 0.12 3.54 -3.67
C LEU A 106 -0.28 4.54 -2.57
N ALA A 107 -0.39 5.83 -2.91
CA ALA A 107 -0.84 6.86 -1.98
C ALA A 107 -2.25 6.58 -1.46
N THR A 108 -3.14 6.08 -2.33
CA THR A 108 -4.49 5.68 -1.94
C THR A 108 -4.47 4.48 -1.01
N VAL A 109 -3.66 3.46 -1.30
CA VAL A 109 -3.48 2.30 -0.40
C VAL A 109 -3.05 2.77 0.98
N PHE A 110 -2.05 3.64 1.09
CA PHE A 110 -1.59 4.12 2.40
C PHE A 110 -2.62 4.98 3.12
N THR A 111 -3.36 5.81 2.40
CA THR A 111 -4.45 6.62 2.99
C THR A 111 -5.54 5.72 3.57
N LEU A 112 -5.95 4.67 2.84
CA LEU A 112 -6.97 3.73 3.29
C LEU A 112 -6.48 2.83 4.42
N THR A 113 -5.21 2.43 4.38
CA THR A 113 -4.60 1.55 5.39
C THR A 113 -4.30 2.30 6.69
N PHE A 114 -3.89 3.56 6.58
CA PHE A 114 -3.43 4.38 7.70
C PHE A 114 -4.17 5.73 7.73
N PRO A 115 -5.48 5.74 8.02
CA PRO A 115 -6.30 6.96 7.98
C PRO A 115 -5.86 8.02 9.01
N GLU A 116 -5.26 7.59 10.13
CA GLU A 116 -4.69 8.49 11.14
C GLU A 116 -3.22 8.85 10.87
N GLY A 117 -2.67 8.41 9.73
CA GLY A 117 -1.27 8.52 9.36
C GLY A 117 -0.41 7.36 9.90
N LEU A 118 0.65 7.03 9.17
CA LEU A 118 1.53 5.89 9.48
C LEU A 118 2.07 5.96 10.90
N LYS A 119 2.56 7.12 11.36
CA LYS A 119 3.17 7.25 12.69
C LYS A 119 2.24 6.78 13.82
N LYS A 120 0.98 7.23 13.82
CA LYS A 120 -0.01 6.83 14.83
C LYS A 120 -0.42 5.37 14.68
N SER A 121 -0.64 4.92 13.45
CA SER A 121 -0.94 3.51 13.17
C SER A 121 0.23 2.60 13.54
N LEU A 122 1.47 3.06 13.36
CA LEU A 122 2.69 2.37 13.73
C LEU A 122 2.85 2.27 15.22
N GLU A 123 2.63 3.33 15.98
CA GLU A 123 2.69 3.25 17.45
C GLU A 123 1.75 2.14 17.98
N LYS A 124 0.61 1.94 17.32
CA LYS A 124 -0.34 0.85 17.62
C LYS A 124 0.11 -0.51 17.08
N LEU A 125 0.72 -0.55 15.89
CA LEU A 125 1.10 -1.79 15.19
C LEU A 125 2.51 -2.28 15.52
N LEU A 126 3.40 -1.42 16.01
CA LEU A 126 4.79 -1.71 16.35
C LEU A 126 4.88 -2.93 17.27
N PRO A 127 4.10 -3.04 18.36
CA PRO A 127 4.18 -4.20 19.26
C PRO A 127 3.88 -5.53 18.56
N THR A 128 3.04 -5.48 17.52
CA THR A 128 2.61 -6.65 16.73
C THR A 128 3.59 -6.98 15.60
N ILE A 129 4.15 -5.95 14.96
CA ILE A 129 5.06 -6.09 13.81
C ILE A 129 6.51 -6.33 14.26
N LEU A 130 6.96 -5.78 15.40
CA LEU A 130 8.33 -5.97 15.89
C LEU A 130 8.74 -7.45 16.02
N PRO A 131 7.90 -8.33 16.61
CA PRO A 131 8.19 -9.76 16.69
C PRO A 131 8.28 -10.42 15.30
N LEU A 132 7.47 -9.94 14.35
CA LEU A 132 7.44 -10.42 12.97
C LEU A 132 8.66 -9.95 12.16
N LEU A 133 9.30 -8.83 12.55
CA LEU A 133 10.54 -8.33 11.94
C LEU A 133 11.83 -8.93 12.55
N LYS A 134 11.75 -9.55 13.73
CA LYS A 134 12.92 -10.12 14.44
C LYS A 134 13.19 -11.61 14.18
N LYS A 135 12.25 -12.31 13.54
CA LYS A 135 12.30 -13.75 13.23
C LYS A 135 13.30 -14.14 12.14
#